data_AF-A0A7S1AW96-F1
#
_entry.id   AF-A0A7S1AW96-F1
#
_cell.length_a   1.000
_cell.length_b   1.000
_cell.length_c   1.000
_cell.angle_alpha   90.00
_cell.angle_beta   90.00
_cell.angle_gamma   90.00
#
_symmetry.space_group_name_H-M   'P 1'
#
loop_
_entity.id
_entity.type
_entity.pdbx_description
1 polymer ?
#
loop_
_entity_poly.entity_id
_entity_poly.type
_entity_poly.pdbx_seq_one_letter_code
_entity_poly.pdbx_strand_id
1 'polypeptide(L)'
;DAPPNMVHTWDLALVQEAVASLTRDPETFLQLCPEVLQDRDMRGSSFSVDVDSNLAFGDWAEALLEWSPTLRSVRYRLVPSRLQETVFWNRYFAGVRTAVRRVLFS
;
A
#
# COMPACT_ATOMS: atom_id res chain seq x y z
N ASP A 1 -14.94 15.60 14.17
CA ASP A 1 -14.06 16.78 14.26
C ASP A 1 -13.08 16.62 15.40
N ALA A 2 -11.78 16.70 15.12
CA ALA A 2 -10.73 16.68 16.14
C ALA A 2 -10.60 18.09 16.79
N PRO A 3 -10.32 18.18 18.10
CA PRO A 3 -10.22 19.47 18.79
C PRO A 3 -9.03 20.30 18.29
N PRO A 4 -9.13 21.65 18.31
CA PRO A 4 -8.03 22.53 17.92
C PRO A 4 -6.83 22.31 18.86
N ASN A 5 -5.63 22.24 18.28
CA ASN A 5 -4.33 21.91 18.92
C ASN A 5 -4.05 20.43 19.20
N MET A 6 -4.79 19.50 18.60
CA MET A 6 -4.42 18.08 18.66
C MET A 6 -3.24 17.79 17.72
N VAL A 7 -2.05 17.59 18.28
CA VAL A 7 -0.91 17.03 17.54
C VAL A 7 -1.14 15.52 17.44
N HIS A 8 -1.44 15.03 16.25
CA HIS A 8 -1.40 13.59 16.00
C HIS A 8 0.07 13.14 16.04
N THR A 9 0.51 12.60 17.17
CA THR A 9 1.78 11.87 17.26
C THR A 9 1.58 10.52 16.60
N TRP A 10 2.17 10.32 15.44
CA TRP A 10 2.10 9.05 14.72
C TRP A 10 3.15 8.11 15.29
N ASP A 11 2.72 6.95 15.76
CA ASP A 11 3.65 5.89 16.12
C ASP A 11 4.19 5.25 14.84
N LEU A 12 5.43 5.61 14.49
CA LEU A 12 6.09 5.10 13.29
C LEU A 12 6.23 3.58 13.33
N ALA A 13 6.47 2.98 14.49
CA ALA A 13 6.64 1.54 14.63
C ALA A 13 5.32 0.82 14.33
N LEU A 14 4.19 1.34 14.86
CA LEU A 14 2.87 0.78 14.57
C LEU A 14 2.49 0.92 13.08
N VAL A 15 2.80 2.06 12.46
CA VAL A 15 2.56 2.25 11.03
C VAL A 15 3.40 1.28 10.20
N GLN A 16 4.69 1.12 10.53
CA GLN A 16 5.59 0.20 9.85
C GLN A 16 5.13 -1.25 9.99
N GLU A 17 4.72 -1.67 11.19
CA GLU A 17 4.19 -3.01 11.44
C GLU A 17 2.90 -3.26 10.64
N ALA A 18 1.97 -2.30 10.66
CA ALA A 18 0.73 -2.39 9.90
C ALA A 18 0.99 -2.53 8.39
N VAL A 19 1.92 -1.76 7.83
CA VAL A 19 2.31 -1.85 6.41
C VAL A 19 3.03 -3.16 6.11
N ALA A 20 3.95 -3.59 6.97
CA ALA A 20 4.67 -4.86 6.80
C ALA A 20 3.73 -6.07 6.82
N SER A 21 2.62 -6.00 7.56
CA SER A 21 1.62 -7.07 7.59
C SER A 21 0.93 -7.31 6.24
N LEU A 22 0.86 -6.30 5.37
CA LEU A 22 0.24 -6.40 4.04
C LEU A 22 1.00 -7.33 3.09
N THR A 23 2.31 -7.52 3.31
CA THR A 23 3.21 -8.24 2.41
C THR A 23 3.85 -9.48 3.03
N ARG A 24 3.22 -10.03 4.09
CA ARG A 24 3.69 -11.25 4.75
C ARG A 24 3.79 -12.43 3.77
N ASP A 25 2.77 -12.58 2.92
CA ASP A 25 2.68 -13.62 1.90
C ASP A 25 1.68 -13.21 0.79
N PRO A 26 1.68 -13.89 -0.37
CA PRO A 26 0.83 -13.53 -1.50
C PRO A 26 -0.67 -13.59 -1.20
N GLU A 27 -1.13 -14.57 -0.41
CA GLU A 27 -2.53 -14.72 -0.04
C GLU A 27 -2.98 -13.58 0.88
N THR A 28 -2.18 -13.23 1.88
CA THR A 28 -2.40 -12.07 2.75
C THR A 28 -2.50 -10.78 1.94
N PHE A 29 -1.62 -10.59 0.96
CA PHE A 29 -1.67 -9.44 0.06
C PHE A 29 -2.99 -9.37 -0.71
N LEU A 30 -3.43 -10.47 -1.32
CA LEU A 30 -4.68 -10.51 -2.09
C LEU A 30 -5.93 -10.26 -1.22
N GLN A 31 -5.89 -10.64 0.05
CA GLN A 31 -6.98 -10.41 1.01
C GLN A 31 -7.01 -8.96 1.53
N LEU A 32 -5.85 -8.40 1.90
CA LEU A 32 -5.76 -7.09 2.55
C LEU A 32 -5.64 -5.93 1.55
N CYS A 33 -5.20 -6.19 0.32
CA CYS A 33 -5.06 -5.22 -0.76
C CYS A 33 -6.03 -5.57 -1.92
N PRO A 34 -7.37 -5.40 -1.74
CA PRO A 34 -8.35 -5.74 -2.76
C PRO A 34 -8.27 -4.80 -3.97
N GLU A 35 -8.72 -5.30 -5.13
CA GLU A 35 -8.77 -4.54 -6.40
C GLU A 35 -9.69 -3.33 -6.34
N VAL A 36 -10.86 -3.53 -5.73
CA VAL A 36 -11.87 -2.51 -5.53
C VAL A 36 -11.99 -2.34 -4.02
N LEU A 37 -11.55 -1.18 -3.53
CA LEU A 37 -11.81 -0.79 -2.16
C LEU A 37 -13.32 -0.57 -2.04
N GLN A 38 -13.98 -1.34 -1.17
CA GLN A 38 -15.43 -1.26 -1.02
C GLN A 38 -15.83 0.17 -0.63
N ASP A 39 -16.76 0.70 -1.42
CA ASP A 39 -16.88 2.09 -1.82
C ASP A 39 -17.71 2.95 -0.86
N ARG A 40 -17.37 2.97 0.44
CA ARG A 40 -17.99 3.88 1.42
C ARG A 40 -17.05 4.95 1.98
N ASP A 41 -15.76 4.66 2.14
CA ASP A 41 -14.80 5.60 2.75
C ASP A 41 -13.87 6.30 1.72
N MET A 42 -14.10 6.07 0.42
CA MET A 42 -13.11 6.33 -0.64
C MET A 42 -13.60 7.18 -1.83
N ARG A 43 -14.70 7.94 -1.66
CA ARG A 43 -15.08 8.97 -2.64
C ARG A 43 -14.05 10.10 -2.64
N GLY A 44 -13.04 10.01 -3.50
CA GLY A 44 -12.18 11.18 -3.82
C GLY A 44 -10.69 10.92 -4.04
N SER A 45 -10.17 9.69 -3.91
CA SER A 45 -8.75 9.46 -4.21
C SER A 45 -8.53 8.06 -4.77
N SER A 46 -8.72 7.91 -6.07
CA SER A 46 -8.16 6.80 -6.82
C SER A 46 -6.66 7.04 -6.93
N PHE A 47 -5.86 6.34 -6.12
CA PHE A 47 -4.42 6.32 -6.34
C PHE A 47 -4.17 5.46 -7.57
N SER A 48 -3.80 6.11 -8.67
CA SER A 48 -3.54 5.50 -9.97
C SER A 48 -2.08 5.76 -10.31
N VAL A 49 -1.23 4.75 -10.15
CA VAL A 49 0.11 4.79 -10.71
C VAL A 49 0.01 4.47 -12.19
N ASP A 50 0.40 5.42 -13.03
CA ASP A 50 0.75 5.11 -14.41
C ASP A 50 2.22 4.67 -14.44
N VAL A 51 2.43 3.34 -14.42
CA VAL A 51 3.77 2.72 -14.37
C VAL A 51 4.52 2.95 -15.68
N ASP A 52 3.80 3.15 -16.80
CA ASP A 52 4.39 3.24 -18.13
C ASP A 52 4.84 4.66 -18.49
N SER A 53 4.24 5.69 -17.87
CA SER A 53 4.50 7.09 -18.23
C SER A 53 5.54 7.80 -17.35
N ASN A 54 6.04 7.15 -16.28
CA ASN A 54 6.77 7.87 -15.23
C ASN A 54 8.09 7.18 -14.85
N LEU A 55 9.19 7.61 -15.49
CA LEU A 55 10.55 7.09 -15.22
C LEU A 55 10.89 7.11 -13.72
N ALA A 56 10.45 8.15 -13.01
CA ALA A 56 10.67 8.29 -11.58
C ALA A 56 10.02 7.15 -10.78
N PHE A 57 8.85 6.65 -11.22
CA PHE A 57 8.15 5.59 -10.49
C PHE A 57 8.98 4.29 -10.45
N GLY A 58 9.67 3.96 -11.54
CA GLY A 58 10.55 2.78 -11.60
C GLY A 58 11.61 2.80 -10.50
N ASP A 59 12.33 3.93 -10.37
CA ASP A 59 13.38 4.12 -9.37
C ASP A 59 12.82 4.05 -7.94
N TRP A 60 11.66 4.68 -7.68
CA TRP A 60 11.00 4.62 -6.37
C TRP A 60 10.51 3.22 -6.03
N ALA A 61 9.97 2.51 -7.02
CA ALA A 61 9.50 1.14 -6.86
C ALA A 61 10.68 0.21 -6.55
N GLU A 62 11.80 0.35 -7.24
CA GLU A 62 13.02 -0.43 -6.98
C GLU A 62 13.56 -0.16 -5.58
N ALA A 63 13.72 1.10 -5.19
CA ALA A 63 14.16 1.47 -3.84
C ALA A 63 13.24 0.89 -2.75
N LEU A 64 11.92 0.93 -2.98
CA LEU A 64 10.95 0.35 -2.04
C LEU A 64 11.08 -1.18 -1.94
N LEU A 65 11.37 -1.87 -3.05
CA LEU A 65 11.63 -3.31 -3.03
C LEU A 65 12.96 -3.66 -2.34
N GLU A 66 13.96 -2.79 -2.41
CA GLU A 66 15.20 -2.94 -1.64
C GLU A 66 14.95 -2.83 -0.14
N TRP A 67 14.11 -1.89 0.26
CA TRP A 67 13.78 -1.67 1.66
C TRP A 67 12.87 -2.77 2.23
N SER A 68 12.05 -3.41 1.39
CA SER A 68 11.14 -4.48 1.80
C SER A 68 11.36 -5.77 1.01
N PRO A 69 12.21 -6.69 1.51
CA PRO A 69 12.42 -8.01 0.90
C PRO A 69 11.13 -8.84 0.81
N THR A 70 10.21 -8.67 1.76
CA THR A 70 8.91 -9.35 1.76
C THR A 70 8.03 -8.86 0.62
N LEU A 71 7.95 -7.54 0.40
CA LEU A 71 7.24 -6.95 -0.75
C LEU A 71 7.82 -7.44 -2.07
N ARG A 72 9.16 -7.50 -2.20
CA ARG A 72 9.83 -8.03 -3.40
C ARG A 72 9.45 -9.49 -3.66
N SER A 73 9.49 -10.33 -2.63
CA SER A 73 9.10 -11.74 -2.72
C SER A 73 7.65 -11.90 -3.14
N VAL A 74 6.73 -11.13 -2.55
CA VAL A 74 5.31 -11.16 -2.89
C VAL A 74 5.08 -10.68 -4.32
N ARG A 75 5.71 -9.57 -4.74
CA ARG A 75 5.65 -9.06 -6.11
C ARG A 75 6.10 -10.12 -7.10
N TYR A 76 7.28 -10.73 -6.88
CA TYR A 76 7.82 -11.75 -7.78
C TYR A 76 6.91 -12.98 -7.92
N ARG A 77 6.18 -13.35 -6.86
CA ARG A 77 5.24 -14.47 -6.90
C ARG A 77 3.92 -14.13 -7.58
N LEU A 78 3.49 -12.87 -7.53
CA LEU A 78 2.20 -12.40 -8.05
C LEU A 78 2.27 -11.79 -9.45
N VAL A 79 3.41 -11.20 -9.84
CA VAL A 79 3.57 -10.46 -11.09
C VAL A 79 4.62 -11.15 -11.97
N PRO A 80 4.34 -11.40 -13.27
CA PRO A 80 3.08 -11.16 -13.99
C PRO A 80 2.05 -12.31 -13.84
N SER A 81 2.33 -13.32 -13.01
CA SER A 81 1.62 -14.60 -12.98
C SER A 81 0.12 -14.50 -12.62
N ARG A 82 -0.23 -13.63 -11.67
CA ARG A 82 -1.59 -13.44 -11.14
C ARG A 82 -2.10 -12.01 -11.27
N LEU A 83 -1.19 -11.03 -11.33
CA LEU A 83 -1.49 -9.61 -11.42
C LEU A 83 -0.57 -8.93 -12.44
N GLN A 84 -1.07 -7.88 -13.09
CA GLN A 84 -0.22 -6.94 -13.82
C GLN A 84 0.54 -6.04 -12.83
N GLU A 85 1.70 -5.55 -13.25
CA GLU A 85 2.57 -4.66 -12.47
C GLU A 85 1.81 -3.43 -11.93
N THR A 86 1.08 -2.74 -12.81
CA THR A 86 0.25 -1.59 -12.46
C THR A 86 -0.83 -1.92 -11.45
N VAL A 87 -1.48 -3.08 -11.60
CA VAL A 87 -2.53 -3.53 -10.69
C VAL A 87 -1.94 -3.87 -9.32
N PHE A 88 -0.77 -4.51 -9.27
CA PHE A 88 -0.06 -4.82 -8.05
C PHE A 88 0.25 -3.55 -7.25
N TRP A 89 0.84 -2.54 -7.88
CA TRP A 89 1.19 -1.29 -7.20
C TRP A 89 -0.04 -0.52 -6.74
N ASN A 90 -1.06 -0.39 -7.58
CA ASN A 90 -2.32 0.27 -7.20
C ASN A 90 -2.93 -0.39 -5.95
N ARG A 91 -2.99 -1.72 -5.91
CA ARG A 91 -3.47 -2.48 -4.75
C ARG A 91 -2.57 -2.28 -3.53
N TYR A 92 -1.26 -2.35 -3.68
CA TYR A 92 -0.31 -2.18 -2.57
C TYR A 92 -0.48 -0.81 -1.90
N PHE A 93 -0.44 0.28 -2.68
CA PHE A 93 -0.54 1.63 -2.13
C PHE A 93 -1.93 1.95 -1.58
N ALA A 94 -2.99 1.37 -2.16
CA ALA A 94 -4.32 1.40 -1.59
C ALA A 94 -4.37 0.72 -0.20
N GLY A 95 -3.73 -0.45 -0.07
CA GLY A 95 -3.57 -1.18 1.19
C GLY A 95 -2.80 -0.37 2.22
N VAL A 96 -1.64 0.18 1.85
CA VAL A 96 -0.82 1.06 2.70
C VAL A 96 -1.64 2.22 3.24
N ARG A 97 -2.34 2.95 2.37
CA ARG A 97 -3.19 4.07 2.78
C ARG A 97 -4.27 3.65 3.77
N THR A 98 -4.86 2.47 3.57
CA THR A 98 -5.89 1.93 4.47
C THR A 98 -5.30 1.54 5.82
N ALA A 99 -4.16 0.86 5.83
CA ALA A 99 -3.44 0.47 7.05
C ALA A 99 -3.02 1.69 7.86
N VAL A 100 -2.41 2.69 7.22
CA VAL A 100 -2.01 3.96 7.85
C VAL A 100 -3.23 4.67 8.42
N ARG A 101 -4.32 4.83 7.66
CA ARG A 101 -5.55 5.46 8.16
C ARG A 101 -6.11 4.76 9.39
N ARG A 102 -6.11 3.42 9.41
CA ARG A 102 -6.54 2.67 10.59
C ARG A 102 -5.69 2.98 11.80
N VAL A 103 -4.37 3.06 11.67
CA VAL A 103 -3.47 3.40 12.80
C VAL A 103 -3.63 4.84 13.25
N LEU A 104 -3.84 5.78 12.32
CA LEU A 104 -3.92 7.21 12.64
C LEU A 104 -5.25 7.66 13.22
N PHE A 105 -6.33 6.94 12.90
CA PHE A 105 -7.70 7.28 13.29
C PHE A 105 -8.40 6.16 14.09
N SER A 106 -7.64 5.21 14.64
CA SER A 106 -8.13 4.23 15.63
C SER A 106 -8.35 4.86 17.00
#